data_AF-X1DEE7-F1
#
_entry.id   AF-X1DEE7-F1
#
_cell.length_a   1.000
_cell.length_b   1.000
_cell.length_c   1.000
_cell.angle_alpha   90.00
_cell.angle_beta   90.00
_cell.angle_gamma   90.00
#
_symmetry.space_group_name_H-M   'P 1'
#
loop_
_entity.id
_entity.type
_entity.pdbx_description
1 polymer ?
#
loop_
_entity_poly.entity_id
_entity_poly.type
_entity_poly.pdbx_seq_one_letter_code
_entity_poly.pdbx_strand_id
1 'polypeptide(L)'
;MVSARRGQHGFTLIELIVVLAIIALLVSVAAPRYTHSVDNAREASLKTSLNVMRDAIDKFAADKGRYPQSLDELVAKGYLRKVPEDPMT
;
A
#
# COMPACT_ATOMS: atom_id res chain seq x y z
N MET A 1 -5.65 -11.28 -64.25
CA MET A 1 -5.61 -11.62 -62.82
C MET A 1 -5.18 -10.36 -62.06
N VAL A 2 -6.13 -9.57 -61.55
CA VAL A 2 -5.84 -8.25 -60.95
C VAL A 2 -5.78 -8.41 -59.43
N SER A 3 -4.58 -8.22 -58.87
CA SER A 3 -4.35 -8.26 -57.43
C SER A 3 -4.60 -6.87 -56.85
N ALA A 4 -5.70 -6.71 -56.10
CA ALA A 4 -6.02 -5.48 -55.40
C ALA A 4 -5.12 -5.34 -54.16
N ARG A 5 -4.14 -4.43 -54.22
CA ARG A 5 -3.36 -4.05 -53.03
C ARG A 5 -4.28 -3.29 -52.07
N ARG A 6 -4.67 -3.93 -50.97
CA ARG A 6 -5.29 -3.25 -49.82
C ARG A 6 -4.31 -2.20 -49.31
N GLY A 7 -4.66 -0.92 -49.45
CA GLY A 7 -3.88 0.19 -48.91
C GLY A 7 -3.73 0.03 -47.41
N GLN A 8 -2.50 -0.06 -46.94
CA GLN A 8 -2.18 0.04 -45.52
C GLN A 8 -2.41 1.51 -45.13
N HIS A 9 -3.49 1.76 -44.38
CA HIS A 9 -3.79 3.07 -43.84
C HIS A 9 -2.88 3.27 -42.62
N GLY A 10 -1.99 4.26 -42.68
CA GLY A 10 -1.12 4.65 -41.57
C GLY A 10 -1.88 5.50 -40.55
N PHE A 11 -1.38 5.52 -39.31
CA PHE A 11 -1.90 6.37 -38.23
C PHE A 11 -1.74 7.86 -38.56
N THR A 12 -2.71 8.67 -38.15
CA THR A 12 -2.63 10.13 -38.25
C THR A 12 -2.01 10.74 -36.98
N LEU A 13 -1.37 11.92 -37.11
CA LEU A 13 -0.91 12.68 -35.94
C LEU A 13 -2.06 13.06 -35.00
N ILE A 14 -3.24 13.33 -35.58
CA ILE A 14 -4.44 13.67 -34.83
C ILE A 14 -4.90 12.51 -33.95
N GLU A 15 -4.89 11.26 -34.46
CA GLU A 15 -5.20 10.09 -33.64
C GLU A 15 -4.27 9.97 -32.44
N LEU A 16 -2.96 10.18 -32.63
CA LEU A 16 -2.01 10.08 -31.53
C LEU A 16 -2.29 11.14 -30.46
N ILE A 17 -2.62 12.37 -30.86
CA ILE A 17 -2.97 13.45 -29.94
C ILE A 17 -4.24 13.11 -29.15
N VAL A 18 -5.27 12.59 -29.81
CA VAL A 18 -6.51 12.18 -29.14
C VAL A 18 -6.26 11.05 -28.14
N VAL A 19 -5.45 10.05 -28.51
CA VAL A 19 -5.08 8.95 -27.61
C VAL A 19 -4.31 9.46 -26.39
N LEU A 20 -3.32 10.33 -26.59
CA LEU A 20 -2.56 10.92 -25.49
C LEU A 20 -3.43 11.81 -24.58
N ALA A 21 -4.38 12.54 -25.15
CA ALA A 21 -5.34 13.33 -24.38
C ALA A 21 -6.23 12.44 -23.49
N ILE A 22 -6.71 11.30 -24.01
CA ILE A 22 -7.50 10.33 -23.24
C ILE A 22 -6.64 9.71 -22.13
N ILE A 23 -5.39 9.31 -22.42
CA ILE A 23 -4.47 8.77 -21.42
C ILE A 23 -4.22 9.79 -20.30
N ALA A 24 -3.93 11.05 -20.63
CA ALA A 24 -3.69 12.11 -19.65
C ALA A 24 -4.91 12.33 -18.75
N LEU A 25 -6.12 12.34 -19.32
CA LEU A 25 -7.37 12.45 -18.57
C LEU A 25 -7.54 11.28 -17.59
N LEU A 26 -7.33 10.04 -18.05
CA LEU A 26 -7.43 8.85 -17.18
C LEU A 26 -6.41 8.90 -16.04
N VAL A 27 -5.16 9.24 -16.34
CA VAL A 27 -4.08 9.35 -15.33
C VAL A 27 -4.42 10.41 -14.29
N SER A 28 -4.97 11.57 -14.68
CA SER A 28 -5.32 12.63 -13.72
C SER A 28 -6.34 12.18 -12.67
N VAL A 29 -7.26 11.27 -13.02
CA VAL A 29 -8.27 10.73 -12.09
C VAL A 29 -7.72 9.52 -11.32
N ALA A 30 -6.86 8.72 -11.94
CA ALA A 30 -6.32 7.49 -11.35
C ALA A 30 -5.19 7.74 -10.33
N ALA A 31 -4.28 8.69 -10.62
CA ALA A 31 -3.11 8.97 -9.80
C ALA A 31 -3.43 9.25 -8.31
N PRO A 32 -4.37 10.16 -7.95
CA PRO A 32 -4.68 10.42 -6.54
C PRO A 32 -5.34 9.22 -5.84
N ARG A 33 -6.08 8.37 -6.56
CA ARG A 33 -6.72 7.19 -5.97
C ARG A 33 -5.70 6.15 -5.50
N TYR A 34 -4.61 6.00 -6.26
CA TYR A 34 -3.55 5.06 -5.92
C TYR A 34 -2.85 5.44 -4.61
N THR A 35 -2.49 6.72 -4.43
CA THR A 35 -1.83 7.19 -3.21
C THR A 35 -2.70 7.00 -1.97
N HIS A 36 -3.98 7.36 -2.05
CA HIS A 36 -4.93 7.13 -0.94
C HIS A 36 -5.05 5.65 -0.56
N SER A 37 -5.05 4.73 -1.54
CA SER A 37 -5.12 3.30 -1.25
C SER A 37 -3.88 2.79 -0.50
N VAL A 38 -2.70 3.31 -0.85
CA VAL A 38 -1.43 2.94 -0.19
C VAL A 38 -1.43 3.46 1.25
N ASP A 39 -1.85 4.72 1.46
CA ASP A 39 -1.90 5.32 2.79
C ASP A 39 -2.92 4.60 3.69
N ASN A 40 -4.10 4.27 3.16
CA ASN A 40 -5.09 3.46 3.88
C ASN A 40 -4.56 2.08 4.28
N ALA A 41 -3.77 1.44 3.41
CA ALA A 41 -3.15 0.15 3.71
C ALA A 41 -2.08 0.27 4.81
N ARG A 42 -1.27 1.34 4.78
CA ARG A 42 -0.29 1.66 5.82
C ARG A 42 -0.97 1.92 7.16
N GLU A 43 -2.03 2.71 7.18
CA GLU A 43 -2.83 2.95 8.39
C GLU A 43 -3.45 1.67 8.96
N ALA A 44 -3.99 0.81 8.09
CA ALA A 44 -4.57 -0.46 8.52
C ALA A 44 -3.50 -1.36 9.16
N SER A 45 -2.32 -1.45 8.53
CA SER A 45 -1.18 -2.19 9.08
C SER A 45 -0.73 -1.61 10.43
N LEU A 46 -0.62 -0.29 10.54
CA LEU A 46 -0.28 0.39 11.80
C LEU A 46 -1.28 0.09 12.91
N LYS A 47 -2.59 0.19 12.61
CA LYS A 47 -3.66 -0.14 13.57
C LYS A 47 -3.54 -1.58 14.06
N THR A 48 -3.27 -2.52 13.17
CA THR A 48 -3.04 -3.93 13.54
C THR A 48 -1.82 -4.09 14.42
N SER A 49 -0.69 -3.48 14.06
CA SER A 49 0.55 -3.52 14.87
C SER A 49 0.35 -2.95 16.28
N LEU A 50 -0.35 -1.81 16.39
CA LEU A 50 -0.67 -1.18 17.68
C LEU A 50 -1.57 -2.06 18.55
N ASN A 51 -2.57 -2.70 17.97
CA ASN A 51 -3.45 -3.62 18.70
C ASN A 51 -2.67 -4.83 19.23
N VAL A 52 -1.81 -5.43 18.41
CA VAL A 52 -0.96 -6.55 18.83
C VAL A 52 -0.02 -6.15 19.98
N MET A 53 0.58 -4.96 19.91
CA MET A 53 1.44 -4.46 20.99
C MET A 53 0.65 -4.19 22.26
N ARG A 54 -0.53 -3.58 22.18
CA ARG A 54 -1.40 -3.35 23.33
C ARG A 54 -1.79 -4.65 24.01
N ASP A 55 -2.24 -5.65 23.24
CA ASP A 55 -2.59 -6.97 23.76
C ASP A 55 -1.39 -7.64 24.46
N ALA A 56 -0.19 -7.50 23.92
CA ALA A 56 1.03 -8.04 24.53
C ALA A 56 1.39 -7.34 25.85
N ILE A 57 1.25 -6.01 25.90
CA ILE A 57 1.46 -5.20 27.10
C ILE A 57 0.45 -5.60 28.19
N ASP A 58 -0.82 -5.72 27.85
CA ASP A 58 -1.88 -6.05 28.80
C ASP A 58 -1.70 -7.47 29.36
N LYS A 59 -1.31 -8.43 28.51
CA LYS A 59 -0.94 -9.78 28.95
C LYS A 59 0.27 -9.76 29.90
N PHE A 60 1.31 -9.01 29.55
CA PHE A 60 2.48 -8.89 30.41
C PHE A 60 2.11 -8.30 31.79
N ALA A 61 1.27 -7.26 31.80
CA ALA A 61 0.81 -6.62 33.02
C ALA A 61 -0.03 -7.57 33.88
N ALA A 62 -0.91 -8.37 33.28
CA ALA A 62 -1.68 -9.39 33.98
C ALA A 62 -0.78 -10.47 34.60
N ASP A 63 0.26 -10.91 33.88
CA ASP A 63 1.14 -12.00 34.32
C ASP A 63 2.21 -11.56 35.32
N LYS A 64 2.68 -10.30 35.26
CA LYS A 64 3.80 -9.78 36.06
C LYS A 64 3.40 -8.74 37.10
N GLY A 65 2.14 -8.30 37.09
CA GLY A 65 1.64 -7.26 38.01
C GLY A 65 2.26 -5.88 37.78
N ARG A 66 2.99 -5.69 36.67
CA ARG A 66 3.57 -4.41 36.26
C ARG A 66 3.62 -4.31 34.75
N TYR A 67 3.65 -3.09 34.24
CA TYR A 67 3.88 -2.85 32.82
C TYR A 67 5.34 -3.16 32.41
N PRO A 68 5.57 -3.51 31.14
CA PRO A 68 6.92 -3.70 30.61
C PRO A 68 7.69 -2.38 30.59
N GLN A 69 9.01 -2.42 30.78
CA GLN A 69 9.86 -1.23 30.72
C GLN A 69 10.20 -0.83 29.27
N SER A 70 10.15 -1.78 28.34
CA SER A 70 10.38 -1.57 26.91
C SER A 70 9.68 -2.64 26.07
N LEU A 71 9.54 -2.39 24.77
CA LEU A 71 9.04 -3.40 23.82
C LEU A 71 10.01 -4.59 23.68
N ASP A 72 11.32 -4.35 23.86
CA ASP A 72 12.33 -5.42 23.85
C ASP A 72 12.12 -6.41 24.99
N GLU A 73 11.62 -5.95 26.15
CA GLU A 73 11.25 -6.84 27.24
C GLU A 73 10.13 -7.81 26.83
N LEU A 74 9.13 -7.32 26.08
CA LEU A 74 8.05 -8.17 25.57
C LEU A 74 8.58 -9.23 24.59
N VAL A 75 9.59 -8.89 23.78
CA VAL A 75 10.25 -9.84 22.89
C VAL A 75 11.07 -10.87 23.68
N ALA A 76 11.93 -10.40 24.59
CA ALA A 76 12.78 -11.25 25.41
C ALA A 76 11.98 -12.22 26.30
N LYS A 77 10.78 -11.82 26.72
CA LYS A 77 9.87 -12.64 27.53
C LYS A 77 8.86 -13.43 26.71
N GLY A 78 8.89 -13.34 25.38
CA GLY A 78 8.09 -14.16 24.47
C GLY A 78 6.63 -13.72 24.27
N TYR A 79 6.25 -12.52 24.73
CA TYR A 79 4.91 -11.94 24.48
C TYR A 79 4.80 -11.40 23.05
N LEU A 80 5.93 -10.99 22.46
CA LEU A 80 6.05 -10.62 21.05
C LEU A 80 7.15 -11.45 20.40
N ARG A 81 6.96 -11.83 19.12
CA ARG A 81 8.02 -12.51 18.34
C ARG A 81 9.12 -11.54 17.91
N LYS A 82 8.73 -10.32 17.56
CA LYS A 82 9.58 -9.17 17.24
C LYS A 82 8.74 -7.92 17.41
N VAL A 83 9.39 -6.77 17.59
CA VAL A 83 8.69 -5.47 17.54
C VAL A 83 8.19 -5.25 16.10
N PRO A 84 6.88 -4.98 15.89
CA PRO A 84 6.37 -4.64 14.57
C PRO A 84 7.04 -3.36 14.03
N GLU A 85 7.38 -3.35 12.75
CA GLU A 85 7.91 -2.17 12.07
C GLU A 85 6.78 -1.17 11.79
N ASP A 86 7.08 0.13 11.91
CA ASP A 86 6.12 1.19 11.62
C ASP A 86 6.02 1.40 10.10
N PRO A 87 4.85 1.20 9.47
CA PRO A 87 4.69 1.38 8.03
C PRO A 87 4.70 2.86 7.57
N MET A 88 4.81 3.82 8.50
CA MET A 88 4.79 5.26 8.23
C MET A 88 6.18 5.93 8.29
N THR A 89 7.22 5.27 8.82
CA THR A 89 8.59 5.79 8.93
C THR A 89 9.60 4.90 8.20
#